data_AF-A0A6B3N510-F1
#
_entry.id   AF-A0A6B3N510-F1
#
_cell.length_a   1.000
_cell.length_b   1.000
_cell.length_c   1.000
_cell.angle_alpha   90.00
_cell.angle_beta   90.00
_cell.angle_gamma   90.00
#
_symmetry.space_group_name_H-M   'P 1'
#
loop_
_entity.id
_entity.type
_entity.pdbx_description
1 polymer ?
#
loop_
_entity_poly.entity_id
_entity_poly.type
_entity_poly.pdbx_seq_one_letter_code
_entity_poly.pdbx_strand_id
1 'polypeptide(L)'
;MPTRKSKLTEIASEKVRTAWVKKWAATFLEGLQDLVNKEQIENYCQEQKANFDSEVQRLSLERAKNQGKVVSSTSWKNAAATHMSQIRNTIKQWQKTVELTPGVSYPQQTKEGIVQQHFALLYMKYDHEFHEERKQPTEDKKNEQRRNLSPIKHLDKYQQTIEQLLDSWDYRELAVGLIAATGRRISEILSTGNFTQIGQFEADFKGQLKAKGEKRKYSAFTLVESAKIIDGVLRLRRMGEIKEMKRWNLAEIDSGKNSTVNSQVKKHFGELIDPPQGEKELSSKNLRAAYAAIAIYLFCPSNHSESLFIKERLGHASDATASNYEDYQVVDDNGLPLIRGAWVKKTRAKMNLPKQVTIQTRLRITVAAKEVIEDQEFLPYPDQLSRVEELIRLAEIGKQFEEGKLVNEVVKVVEVEKPVEVVGGTEKPLQTVQEVKQIVEIKPVDEADRFEEMGNEELRGCQAPGSALEKIRRSVRAIKAFNEIQPEKKARWAINVSTLEQLSGCHSKAVREYLDSDEGRLQVHDYNAMHEFGFQQNRGKGSIKGVVTW
;
A
#
# COMPACT_ATOMS: atom_id res chain seq x y z
N MET A 1 21.55 22.77 -17.30
CA MET A 1 20.50 22.35 -18.27
C MET A 1 20.77 20.91 -18.66
N PRO A 2 19.86 19.95 -18.42
CA PRO A 2 20.05 18.57 -18.86
C PRO A 2 20.16 18.51 -20.39
N THR A 3 21.07 17.68 -20.92
CA THR A 3 21.24 17.51 -22.36
C THR A 3 19.98 16.91 -22.99
N ARG A 4 19.75 17.18 -24.29
CA ARG A 4 18.57 16.70 -25.05
C ARG A 4 18.36 15.18 -24.90
N LYS A 5 19.46 14.42 -24.89
CA LYS A 5 19.48 12.96 -24.67
C LYS A 5 19.12 12.55 -23.24
N SER A 6 19.49 13.37 -22.24
CA SER A 6 19.09 13.18 -20.84
C SER A 6 17.57 13.27 -20.67
N LYS A 7 16.92 14.23 -21.35
CA LYS A 7 15.46 14.44 -21.25
C LYS A 7 14.64 13.29 -21.86
N LEU A 8 15.07 12.73 -22.99
CA LEU A 8 14.41 11.55 -23.58
C LEU A 8 14.57 10.29 -22.71
N THR A 9 15.75 10.12 -22.11
CA THR A 9 16.04 9.01 -21.19
C THR A 9 15.20 9.10 -19.93
N GLU A 10 14.95 10.31 -19.43
CA GLU A 10 14.07 10.58 -18.29
C GLU A 10 12.61 10.22 -18.60
N ILE A 11 12.08 10.71 -19.73
CA ILE A 11 10.72 10.39 -20.20
C ILE A 11 10.53 8.87 -20.38
N ALA A 12 11.51 8.19 -20.98
CA ALA A 12 11.47 6.73 -21.14
C ALA A 12 11.50 6.01 -19.78
N SER A 13 12.29 6.52 -18.83
CA SER A 13 12.46 5.93 -17.50
C SER A 13 11.21 6.01 -16.63
N GLU A 14 10.36 7.01 -16.85
CA GLU A 14 9.09 7.15 -16.12
C GLU A 14 8.03 6.10 -16.48
N LYS A 15 7.99 5.64 -17.73
CA LYS A 15 6.90 4.78 -18.25
C LYS A 15 7.33 3.35 -18.56
N VAL A 16 8.63 3.13 -18.77
CA VAL A 16 9.20 1.83 -19.07
C VAL A 16 9.99 1.33 -17.88
N ARG A 17 9.84 0.06 -17.49
CA ARG A 17 10.61 -0.50 -16.36
C ARG A 17 11.85 -1.25 -16.81
N THR A 18 11.71 -2.04 -17.86
CA THR A 18 12.77 -2.91 -18.36
C THR A 18 13.91 -2.09 -18.95
N ALA A 19 15.13 -2.27 -18.45
CA ALA A 19 16.28 -1.45 -18.81
C ALA A 19 16.56 -1.39 -20.31
N TRP A 20 16.49 -2.53 -21.01
CA TRP A 20 16.70 -2.56 -22.46
C TRP A 20 15.59 -1.84 -23.22
N VAL A 21 14.33 -1.97 -22.77
CA VAL A 21 13.18 -1.27 -23.38
C VAL A 21 13.27 0.24 -23.12
N LYS A 22 13.79 0.67 -21.97
CA LYS A 22 14.05 2.10 -21.68
C LYS A 22 15.04 2.67 -22.69
N LYS A 23 16.16 1.98 -22.88
CA LYS A 23 17.20 2.36 -23.84
C LYS A 23 16.64 2.39 -25.26
N TRP A 24 15.93 1.34 -25.65
CA TRP A 24 15.29 1.24 -26.96
C TRP A 24 14.29 2.38 -27.18
N ALA A 25 13.41 2.66 -26.22
CA ALA A 25 12.42 3.73 -26.32
C ALA A 25 13.07 5.12 -26.41
N ALA A 26 14.16 5.37 -25.68
CA ALA A 26 14.89 6.63 -25.78
C ALA A 26 15.51 6.81 -27.18
N THR A 27 16.15 5.76 -27.73
CA THR A 27 16.69 5.77 -29.10
C THR A 27 15.60 5.91 -30.16
N PHE A 28 14.46 5.25 -29.96
CA PHE A 28 13.30 5.37 -30.85
C PHE A 28 12.76 6.80 -30.89
N LEU A 29 12.64 7.46 -29.73
CA LEU A 29 12.21 8.86 -29.67
C LEU A 29 13.26 9.83 -30.27
N GLU A 30 14.55 9.52 -30.13
CA GLU A 30 15.64 10.30 -30.74
C GLU A 30 15.49 10.28 -32.27
N GLY A 31 15.28 9.09 -32.86
CA GLY A 31 15.08 8.97 -34.31
C GLY A 31 13.77 9.57 -34.84
N LEU A 32 12.71 9.65 -34.01
CA LEU A 32 11.47 10.33 -34.39
C LEU A 32 11.60 11.85 -34.53
N GLN A 33 12.58 12.48 -33.87
CA GLN A 33 12.68 13.95 -33.85
C GLN A 33 13.06 14.57 -35.20
N ASP A 34 13.74 13.81 -36.05
CA ASP A 34 14.24 14.31 -37.33
C ASP A 34 13.27 14.01 -38.50
N LEU A 35 12.13 13.36 -38.22
CA LEU A 35 11.14 12.99 -39.21
C LEU A 35 10.07 14.07 -39.33
N VAL A 36 9.78 14.51 -40.55
CA VAL A 36 8.91 15.68 -40.81
C VAL A 36 7.60 15.34 -41.49
N ASN A 37 7.45 14.13 -42.02
CA ASN A 37 6.25 13.71 -42.74
C ASN A 37 5.76 12.31 -42.35
N LYS A 38 4.51 12.02 -42.71
CA LYS A 38 3.81 10.77 -42.42
C LYS A 38 4.56 9.54 -42.93
N GLU A 39 5.05 9.55 -44.17
CA GLU A 39 5.68 8.39 -44.82
C GLU A 39 7.00 8.02 -44.13
N GLN A 40 7.83 9.02 -43.81
CA GLN A 40 9.05 8.83 -43.03
C GLN A 40 8.75 8.22 -41.65
N ILE A 41 7.74 8.75 -40.95
CA ILE A 41 7.34 8.25 -39.63
C ILE A 41 6.79 6.83 -39.73
N GLU A 42 6.00 6.52 -40.75
CA GLU A 42 5.44 5.19 -41.00
C GLU A 42 6.55 4.16 -41.22
N ASN A 43 7.45 4.42 -42.18
CA ASN A 43 8.56 3.53 -42.51
C ASN A 43 9.46 3.28 -41.30
N TYR A 44 9.83 4.36 -40.58
CA TYR A 44 10.62 4.26 -39.36
C TYR A 44 9.89 3.44 -38.29
N CYS A 45 8.61 3.68 -38.05
CA CYS A 45 7.84 2.96 -37.04
C CYS A 45 7.69 1.47 -37.38
N GLN A 46 7.48 1.12 -38.65
CA GLN A 46 7.36 -0.27 -39.10
C GLN A 46 8.68 -1.02 -38.95
N GLU A 47 9.79 -0.42 -39.39
CA GLU A 47 11.15 -0.99 -39.23
C GLU A 47 11.48 -1.20 -37.75
N GLN A 48 11.29 -0.16 -36.93
CA GLN A 48 11.58 -0.22 -35.50
C GLN A 48 10.70 -1.23 -34.79
N LYS A 49 9.42 -1.35 -35.15
CA LYS A 49 8.52 -2.38 -34.60
C LYS A 49 8.99 -3.79 -34.96
N ALA A 50 9.41 -4.04 -36.20
CA ALA A 50 9.92 -5.35 -36.62
C ALA A 50 11.21 -5.75 -35.86
N ASN A 51 12.13 -4.79 -35.70
CA ASN A 51 13.35 -4.97 -34.91
C ASN A 51 13.03 -5.24 -33.43
N PHE A 52 12.07 -4.48 -32.88
CA PHE A 52 11.60 -4.64 -31.51
C PHE A 52 10.98 -6.03 -31.27
N ASP A 53 10.09 -6.47 -32.15
CA ASP A 53 9.42 -7.76 -32.04
C ASP A 53 10.42 -8.91 -32.09
N SER A 54 11.39 -8.84 -33.00
CA SER A 54 12.48 -9.81 -33.15
C SER A 54 13.31 -9.92 -31.87
N GLU A 55 13.64 -8.79 -31.24
CA GLU A 55 14.40 -8.76 -29.98
C GLU A 55 13.57 -9.29 -28.80
N VAL A 56 12.28 -8.95 -28.70
CA VAL A 56 11.39 -9.51 -27.67
C VAL A 56 11.28 -11.03 -27.82
N GLN A 57 11.17 -11.52 -29.05
CA GLN A 57 11.10 -12.94 -29.34
C GLN A 57 12.40 -13.66 -28.94
N ARG A 58 13.56 -13.11 -29.31
CA ARG A 58 14.88 -13.64 -28.92
C ARG A 58 15.03 -13.73 -27.40
N LEU A 59 14.75 -12.65 -26.68
CA LEU A 59 14.85 -12.60 -25.22
C LEU A 59 13.84 -13.54 -24.52
N SER A 60 12.65 -13.70 -25.10
CA SER A 60 11.65 -14.63 -24.58
C SER A 60 12.09 -16.08 -24.74
N LEU A 61 12.70 -16.43 -25.88
CA LEU A 61 13.27 -17.76 -26.14
C LEU A 61 14.43 -18.07 -25.19
N GLU A 62 15.36 -17.13 -25.02
CA GLU A 62 16.49 -17.26 -24.08
C GLU A 62 16.02 -17.49 -22.65
N ARG A 63 15.06 -16.67 -22.19
CA ARG A 63 14.48 -16.82 -20.85
C ARG A 63 13.83 -18.18 -20.66
N ALA A 64 13.12 -18.68 -21.66
CA ALA A 64 12.43 -19.96 -21.56
C ALA A 64 13.42 -21.15 -21.58
N LYS A 65 14.49 -21.08 -22.39
CA LYS A 65 15.61 -22.03 -22.34
C LYS A 65 16.26 -22.09 -20.95
N ASN A 66 16.56 -20.92 -20.38
CA ASN A 66 17.15 -20.82 -19.04
C ASN A 66 16.23 -21.36 -17.93
N GLN A 67 14.92 -21.42 -18.17
CA GLN A 67 13.92 -21.95 -17.23
C GLN A 67 13.53 -23.41 -17.51
N GLY A 68 14.13 -24.07 -18.50
CA GLY A 68 13.77 -25.42 -18.91
C GLY A 68 12.30 -25.55 -19.37
N LYS A 69 11.70 -24.48 -19.89
CA LYS A 69 10.29 -24.46 -20.31
C LYS A 69 10.15 -24.62 -21.82
N VAL A 70 9.16 -25.38 -22.26
CA VAL A 70 8.74 -25.45 -23.66
C VAL A 70 8.19 -24.08 -24.08
N VAL A 71 8.75 -23.52 -25.15
CA VAL A 71 8.37 -22.19 -25.64
C VAL A 71 7.26 -22.35 -26.66
N SER A 72 6.05 -21.85 -26.38
CA SER A 72 5.06 -21.69 -27.44
C SER A 72 5.50 -20.55 -28.37
N SER A 73 5.18 -20.67 -29.66
CA SER A 73 5.42 -19.65 -30.69
C SER A 73 4.77 -18.29 -30.36
N THR A 74 3.79 -18.26 -29.46
CA THR A 74 3.03 -17.08 -29.06
C THR A 74 3.40 -16.52 -27.68
N SER A 75 4.29 -17.16 -26.94
CA SER A 75 4.63 -16.77 -25.56
C SER A 75 5.20 -15.36 -25.43
N TRP A 76 5.97 -14.91 -26.43
CA TRP A 76 6.57 -13.57 -26.50
C TRP A 76 5.53 -12.46 -26.69
N LYS A 77 4.36 -12.76 -27.27
CA LYS A 77 3.31 -11.78 -27.60
C LYS A 77 2.77 -11.04 -26.36
N ASN A 78 2.77 -11.68 -25.19
CA ASN A 78 2.37 -11.02 -23.94
C ASN A 78 3.39 -9.97 -23.46
N ALA A 79 4.69 -10.28 -23.57
CA ALA A 79 5.75 -9.33 -23.25
C ALA A 79 5.73 -8.16 -24.26
N ALA A 80 5.63 -8.48 -25.55
CA ALA A 80 5.51 -7.50 -26.63
C ALA A 80 4.33 -6.55 -26.42
N ALA A 81 3.12 -7.05 -26.17
CA ALA A 81 1.94 -6.21 -25.91
C ALA A 81 2.12 -5.29 -24.69
N THR A 82 2.76 -5.79 -23.63
CA THR A 82 3.04 -5.02 -22.41
C THR A 82 4.03 -3.90 -22.69
N HIS A 83 5.14 -4.21 -23.35
CA HIS A 83 6.16 -3.21 -23.70
C HIS A 83 5.65 -2.21 -24.73
N MET A 84 4.87 -2.64 -25.72
CA MET A 84 4.24 -1.75 -26.69
C MET A 84 3.30 -0.76 -25.99
N SER A 85 2.56 -1.21 -24.97
CA SER A 85 1.74 -0.30 -24.16
C SER A 85 2.58 0.73 -23.41
N GLN A 86 3.75 0.33 -22.88
CA GLN A 86 4.70 1.25 -22.24
C GLN A 86 5.27 2.25 -23.25
N ILE A 87 5.76 1.78 -24.40
CA ILE A 87 6.29 2.60 -25.49
C ILE A 87 5.25 3.63 -25.95
N ARG A 88 4.00 3.21 -26.20
CA ARG A 88 2.92 4.13 -26.56
C ARG A 88 2.66 5.19 -25.48
N ASN A 89 2.74 4.83 -24.20
CA ASN A 89 2.61 5.80 -23.11
C ASN A 89 3.79 6.77 -23.06
N THR A 90 5.00 6.31 -23.37
CA THR A 90 6.19 7.15 -23.52
C THR A 90 6.01 8.13 -24.69
N ILE A 91 5.53 7.67 -25.85
CA ILE A 91 5.22 8.54 -27.01
C ILE A 91 4.16 9.59 -26.62
N LYS A 92 3.12 9.20 -25.88
CA LYS A 92 2.08 10.14 -25.39
C LYS A 92 2.62 11.20 -24.42
N GLN A 93 3.69 10.91 -23.70
CA GLN A 93 4.34 11.88 -22.83
C GLN A 93 5.28 12.78 -23.64
N TRP A 94 6.08 12.17 -24.52
CA TRP A 94 7.00 12.88 -25.41
C TRP A 94 6.28 13.85 -26.36
N GLN A 95 5.13 13.47 -26.93
CA GLN A 95 4.36 14.36 -27.80
C GLN A 95 3.92 15.67 -27.11
N LYS A 96 3.87 15.70 -25.77
CA LYS A 96 3.57 16.94 -25.02
C LYS A 96 4.73 17.95 -25.06
N THR A 97 5.90 17.50 -25.48
CA THR A 97 7.14 18.30 -25.54
C THR A 97 7.51 18.70 -26.96
N VAL A 98 6.72 18.28 -27.96
CA VAL A 98 6.98 18.49 -29.39
C VAL A 98 5.80 19.22 -30.00
N GLU A 99 6.08 20.11 -30.95
CA GLU A 99 5.04 20.80 -31.71
C GLU A 99 4.39 19.85 -32.73
N LEU A 100 3.06 19.72 -32.67
CA LEU A 100 2.31 18.85 -33.55
C LEU A 100 1.92 19.60 -34.83
N THR A 101 2.74 19.48 -35.86
CA THR A 101 2.43 20.00 -37.20
C THR A 101 1.56 19.01 -37.98
N PRO A 102 0.86 19.44 -39.05
CA PRO A 102 0.06 18.55 -39.90
C PRO A 102 0.88 17.41 -40.54
N GLY A 103 2.20 17.59 -40.72
CA GLY A 103 3.09 16.56 -41.28
C GLY A 103 3.40 15.41 -40.32
N VAL A 104 3.34 15.66 -39.01
CA VAL A 104 3.72 14.70 -37.95
C VAL A 104 2.54 14.24 -37.09
N SER A 105 1.36 14.79 -37.30
CA SER A 105 0.17 14.52 -36.50
C SER A 105 -1.09 14.22 -37.32
N TYR A 106 -2.05 13.53 -36.70
CA TYR A 106 -3.35 13.22 -37.26
C TYR A 106 -4.48 13.50 -36.25
N PRO A 107 -5.68 13.89 -36.73
CA PRO A 107 -6.84 14.05 -35.88
C PRO A 107 -7.38 12.68 -35.48
N GLN A 108 -7.60 12.46 -34.18
CA GLN A 108 -8.29 11.29 -33.66
C GLN A 108 -9.57 11.69 -32.93
N GLN A 109 -10.69 11.09 -33.32
CA GLN A 109 -11.95 11.20 -32.58
C GLN A 109 -11.82 10.44 -31.25
N THR A 110 -12.01 11.16 -30.13
CA THR A 110 -12.09 10.58 -28.79
C THR A 110 -13.46 10.87 -28.17
N LYS A 111 -13.74 10.31 -26.99
CA LYS A 111 -14.98 10.60 -26.23
C LYS A 111 -15.09 12.07 -25.81
N GLU A 112 -13.97 12.78 -25.76
CA GLU A 112 -13.84 14.17 -25.32
C GLU A 112 -13.73 15.15 -26.51
N GLY A 113 -13.83 14.63 -27.75
CA GLY A 113 -13.71 15.42 -28.99
C GLY A 113 -12.53 14.99 -29.87
N ILE A 114 -12.23 15.80 -30.89
CA ILE A 114 -11.10 15.56 -31.80
C ILE A 114 -9.81 16.03 -31.13
N VAL A 115 -8.85 15.11 -30.97
CA VAL A 115 -7.53 15.40 -30.41
C VAL A 115 -6.47 15.11 -31.46
N GLN A 116 -5.51 16.03 -31.63
CA GLN A 116 -4.34 15.81 -32.49
C GLN A 116 -3.34 14.87 -31.81
N GLN A 117 -2.88 13.85 -32.53
CA GLN A 117 -1.91 12.89 -32.02
C GLN A 117 -0.77 12.66 -33.00
N HIS A 118 0.41 12.37 -32.48
CA HIS A 118 1.57 12.06 -33.30
C HIS A 118 1.38 10.75 -34.10
N PHE A 119 1.77 10.71 -35.38
CA PHE A 119 1.63 9.53 -36.25
C PHE A 119 2.24 8.23 -35.69
N ALA A 120 3.32 8.33 -34.90
CA ALA A 120 3.90 7.17 -34.22
C ALA A 120 2.87 6.40 -33.35
N LEU A 121 1.86 7.07 -32.76
CA LEU A 121 0.78 6.41 -32.02
C LEU A 121 -0.19 5.62 -32.92
N LEU A 122 -0.25 5.93 -34.21
CA LEU A 122 -1.02 5.17 -35.18
C LEU A 122 -0.30 3.86 -35.54
N TYR A 123 1.01 3.92 -35.75
CA TYR A 123 1.81 2.80 -36.28
C TYR A 123 2.38 1.88 -35.19
N MET A 124 2.70 2.40 -34.01
CA MET A 124 3.18 1.59 -32.87
C MET A 124 2.04 0.89 -32.14
N LYS A 125 1.26 0.06 -32.84
CA LYS A 125 0.22 -0.83 -32.30
C LYS A 125 0.29 -2.19 -33.00
N TYR A 126 -0.29 -3.18 -32.34
CA TYR A 126 -0.60 -4.46 -32.98
C TYR A 126 -2.00 -4.41 -33.60
N ASP A 127 -2.20 -5.26 -34.59
CA ASP A 127 -3.49 -5.44 -35.25
C ASP A 127 -4.43 -6.34 -34.44
N HIS A 128 -5.61 -6.58 -35.01
CA HIS A 128 -6.61 -7.44 -34.41
C HIS A 128 -6.15 -8.90 -34.32
N GLU A 129 -5.50 -9.41 -35.37
CA GLU A 129 -5.05 -10.80 -35.47
C GLU A 129 -4.05 -11.14 -34.35
N PHE A 130 -3.03 -10.31 -34.16
CA PHE A 130 -2.08 -10.46 -33.06
C PHE A 130 -2.77 -10.51 -31.69
N HIS A 131 -3.80 -9.68 -31.50
CA HIS A 131 -4.54 -9.64 -30.24
C HIS A 131 -5.42 -10.88 -30.02
N GLU A 132 -6.01 -11.43 -31.08
CA GLU A 132 -6.80 -12.67 -30.99
C GLU A 132 -5.91 -13.88 -30.71
N GLU A 133 -4.82 -14.07 -31.46
CA GLU A 133 -3.85 -15.15 -31.21
C GLU A 133 -3.27 -15.10 -29.79
N ARG A 134 -3.09 -13.90 -29.24
CA ARG A 134 -2.60 -13.71 -27.86
C ARG A 134 -3.68 -14.07 -26.82
N LYS A 135 -4.96 -13.82 -27.11
CA LYS A 135 -6.07 -14.11 -26.18
C LYS A 135 -6.47 -15.59 -26.20
N GLN A 136 -6.39 -16.24 -27.36
CA GLN A 136 -6.91 -17.60 -27.56
C GLN A 136 -6.47 -18.60 -26.47
N PRO A 137 -5.17 -18.72 -26.11
CA PRO A 137 -4.76 -19.68 -25.07
C PRO A 137 -5.32 -19.35 -23.69
N THR A 138 -5.59 -18.07 -23.42
CA THR A 138 -6.20 -17.64 -22.16
C THR A 138 -7.68 -17.99 -22.11
N GLU A 139 -8.40 -17.86 -23.23
CA GLU A 139 -9.80 -18.24 -23.32
C GLU A 139 -9.97 -19.77 -23.30
N ASP A 140 -9.10 -20.52 -23.99
CA ASP A 140 -9.09 -21.99 -23.93
C ASP A 140 -8.87 -22.49 -22.49
N LYS A 141 -7.88 -21.92 -21.78
CA LYS A 141 -7.63 -22.23 -20.37
C LYS A 141 -8.86 -21.96 -19.51
N LYS A 142 -9.53 -20.81 -19.70
CA LYS A 142 -10.74 -20.45 -18.93
C LYS A 142 -11.89 -21.39 -19.22
N ASN A 143 -12.10 -21.76 -20.49
CA ASN A 143 -13.15 -22.68 -20.87
C ASN A 143 -12.94 -24.05 -20.22
N GLU A 144 -11.70 -24.52 -20.16
CA GLU A 144 -11.35 -25.76 -19.46
C GLU A 144 -11.59 -25.64 -17.94
N GLN A 145 -11.24 -24.51 -17.33
CA GLN A 145 -11.53 -24.23 -15.92
C GLN A 145 -13.03 -24.24 -15.62
N ARG A 146 -13.86 -23.63 -16.48
CA ARG A 146 -15.32 -23.61 -16.29
C ARG A 146 -15.98 -24.99 -16.46
N ARG A 147 -15.36 -25.88 -17.22
CA ARG A 147 -15.80 -27.28 -17.34
C ARG A 147 -15.42 -28.12 -16.12
N ASN A 148 -14.44 -27.67 -15.33
CA ASN A 148 -13.86 -28.41 -14.21
C ASN A 148 -13.71 -27.49 -12.98
N LEU A 149 -14.85 -27.04 -12.44
CA LEU A 149 -14.87 -26.15 -11.28
C LEU A 149 -14.24 -26.83 -10.06
N SER A 150 -13.39 -26.10 -9.34
CA SER A 150 -12.79 -26.61 -8.10
C SER A 150 -13.79 -26.59 -6.95
N PRO A 151 -13.98 -27.69 -6.21
CA PRO A 151 -14.94 -27.76 -5.12
C PRO A 151 -14.45 -27.01 -3.87
N ILE A 152 -15.36 -26.33 -3.17
CA ILE A 152 -15.18 -25.77 -1.83
C ILE A 152 -16.10 -26.54 -0.88
N LYS A 153 -15.53 -27.42 -0.05
CA LYS A 153 -16.28 -28.33 0.84
C LYS A 153 -16.52 -27.77 2.24
N HIS A 154 -15.48 -27.21 2.86
CA HIS A 154 -15.52 -26.82 4.27
C HIS A 154 -15.69 -25.32 4.46
N LEU A 155 -16.86 -24.80 4.13
CA LEU A 155 -17.13 -23.35 4.22
C LEU A 155 -16.96 -22.79 5.63
N ASP A 156 -17.39 -23.53 6.66
CA ASP A 156 -17.26 -23.08 8.05
C ASP A 156 -15.78 -22.90 8.45
N LYS A 157 -14.92 -23.85 8.07
CA LYS A 157 -13.46 -23.75 8.30
C LYS A 157 -12.84 -22.59 7.52
N TYR A 158 -13.33 -22.34 6.30
CA TYR A 158 -12.91 -21.21 5.48
C TYR A 158 -13.24 -19.87 6.17
N GLN A 159 -14.46 -19.73 6.69
CA GLN A 159 -14.89 -18.55 7.45
C GLN A 159 -14.13 -18.41 8.77
N GLN A 160 -13.92 -19.51 9.51
CA GLN A 160 -13.13 -19.50 10.74
C GLN A 160 -11.68 -19.04 10.49
N THR A 161 -11.08 -19.50 9.40
CA THR A 161 -9.72 -19.08 8.99
C THR A 161 -9.69 -17.59 8.68
N ILE A 162 -10.72 -17.05 8.00
CA ILE A 162 -10.86 -15.60 7.81
C ILE A 162 -10.85 -14.88 9.15
N GLU A 163 -11.68 -15.30 10.11
CA GLU A 163 -11.78 -14.62 11.40
C GLU A 163 -10.46 -14.63 12.17
N GLN A 164 -9.75 -15.77 12.18
CA GLN A 164 -8.42 -15.87 12.78
C GLN A 164 -7.42 -14.89 12.16
N LEU A 165 -7.40 -14.80 10.82
CA LEU A 165 -6.50 -13.90 10.09
C LEU A 165 -6.84 -12.42 10.32
N LEU A 166 -8.13 -12.08 10.51
CA LEU A 166 -8.55 -10.72 10.80
C LEU A 166 -8.05 -10.22 12.15
N ASP A 167 -7.75 -11.11 13.08
CA ASP A 167 -7.18 -10.78 14.40
C ASP A 167 -5.65 -10.86 14.46
N SER A 168 -4.99 -11.18 13.34
CA SER A 168 -3.53 -11.18 13.26
C SER A 168 -2.95 -9.75 13.31
N TRP A 169 -1.80 -9.63 13.97
CA TRP A 169 -0.98 -8.40 13.98
C TRP A 169 0.00 -8.35 12.81
N ASP A 170 0.12 -9.42 12.03
CA ASP A 170 0.88 -9.42 10.80
C ASP A 170 0.03 -8.84 9.66
N TYR A 171 0.47 -7.71 9.09
CA TYR A 171 -0.22 -7.06 7.98
C TYR A 171 -0.49 -8.00 6.79
N ARG A 172 0.37 -9.00 6.58
CA ARG A 172 0.27 -9.97 5.48
C ARG A 172 -0.91 -10.91 5.70
N GLU A 173 -0.99 -11.48 6.90
CA GLU A 173 -2.09 -12.37 7.31
C GLU A 173 -3.41 -11.60 7.36
N LEU A 174 -3.41 -10.41 7.97
CA LEU A 174 -4.56 -9.52 8.02
C LEU A 174 -5.06 -9.13 6.61
N ALA A 175 -4.15 -8.80 5.69
CA ALA A 175 -4.50 -8.52 4.32
C ALA A 175 -5.11 -9.74 3.60
N VAL A 176 -4.58 -10.95 3.82
CA VAL A 176 -5.16 -12.19 3.28
C VAL A 176 -6.58 -12.39 3.81
N GLY A 177 -6.81 -12.24 5.12
CA GLY A 177 -8.14 -12.36 5.73
C GLY A 177 -9.13 -11.37 5.11
N LEU A 178 -8.73 -10.11 4.95
CA LEU A 178 -9.54 -9.07 4.31
C LEU A 178 -9.85 -9.36 2.84
N ILE A 179 -8.88 -9.88 2.08
CA ILE A 179 -9.07 -10.28 0.67
C ILE A 179 -10.08 -11.42 0.58
N ALA A 180 -9.90 -12.48 1.38
CA ALA A 180 -10.79 -13.63 1.39
C ALA A 180 -12.22 -13.23 1.79
N ALA A 181 -12.38 -12.33 2.77
CA ALA A 181 -13.69 -11.93 3.27
C ALA A 181 -14.49 -10.99 2.34
N THR A 182 -13.81 -10.16 1.56
CA THR A 182 -14.44 -9.07 0.77
C THR A 182 -14.31 -9.24 -0.74
N GLY A 183 -13.49 -10.21 -1.16
CA GLY A 183 -13.10 -10.42 -2.54
C GLY A 183 -12.39 -9.24 -3.18
N ARG A 184 -11.83 -8.28 -2.42
CA ARG A 184 -11.14 -7.11 -2.99
C ARG A 184 -9.75 -7.46 -3.51
N ARG A 185 -9.23 -6.65 -4.44
CA ARG A 185 -7.83 -6.80 -4.90
C ARG A 185 -6.89 -6.41 -3.77
N ILE A 186 -5.72 -7.04 -3.74
CA ILE A 186 -4.69 -6.73 -2.75
C ILE A 186 -4.32 -5.24 -2.74
N SER A 187 -4.16 -4.61 -3.90
CA SER A 187 -3.89 -3.16 -3.99
C SER A 187 -5.05 -2.29 -3.52
N GLU A 188 -6.30 -2.77 -3.61
CA GLU A 188 -7.45 -2.10 -3.00
C GLU A 188 -7.37 -2.21 -1.47
N ILE A 189 -7.15 -3.41 -0.93
CA ILE A 189 -7.01 -3.62 0.53
C ILE A 189 -5.81 -2.85 1.12
N LEU A 190 -4.66 -2.88 0.45
CA LEU A 190 -3.42 -2.26 0.93
C LEU A 190 -3.33 -0.76 0.67
N SER A 191 -4.14 -0.16 -0.22
CA SER A 191 -3.99 1.27 -0.56
C SER A 191 -5.31 2.03 -0.67
N THR A 192 -6.15 1.71 -1.65
CA THR A 192 -7.23 2.62 -2.07
C THR A 192 -8.60 2.35 -1.43
N GLY A 193 -8.80 1.16 -0.89
CA GLY A 193 -10.08 0.66 -0.41
C GLY A 193 -10.53 1.29 0.90
N ASN A 194 -11.79 1.70 0.93
CA ASN A 194 -12.48 2.21 2.11
C ASN A 194 -13.85 1.52 2.23
N PHE A 195 -14.21 1.12 3.45
CA PHE A 195 -15.43 0.38 3.77
C PHE A 195 -16.28 1.16 4.76
N THR A 196 -17.59 1.17 4.55
CA THR A 196 -18.57 1.75 5.49
C THR A 196 -19.63 0.70 5.78
N GLN A 197 -19.95 0.45 7.05
CA GLN A 197 -20.94 -0.58 7.40
C GLN A 197 -22.34 -0.19 6.93
N ILE A 198 -23.09 -1.16 6.40
CA ILE A 198 -24.51 -0.99 6.05
C ILE A 198 -25.38 -2.04 6.75
N GLY A 199 -24.90 -3.27 6.84
CA GLY A 199 -25.59 -4.39 7.49
C GLY A 199 -24.62 -5.40 8.07
N GLN A 200 -25.12 -6.43 8.76
CA GLN A 200 -24.26 -7.42 9.44
C GLN A 200 -23.23 -8.08 8.52
N PHE A 201 -23.61 -8.35 7.27
CA PHE A 201 -22.74 -8.95 6.24
C PHE A 201 -22.64 -8.06 4.99
N GLU A 202 -22.91 -6.76 5.12
CA GLU A 202 -22.89 -5.79 4.03
C GLU A 202 -22.09 -4.55 4.39
N ALA A 203 -21.20 -4.15 3.49
CA ALA A 203 -20.40 -2.94 3.60
C ALA A 203 -20.30 -2.22 2.26
N ASP A 204 -20.41 -0.92 2.33
CA ASP A 204 -20.28 0.00 1.21
C ASP A 204 -18.80 0.20 0.90
N PHE A 205 -18.38 -0.10 -0.34
CA PHE A 205 -16.98 -0.01 -0.76
C PHE A 205 -16.74 1.19 -1.66
N LYS A 206 -15.62 1.89 -1.42
CA LYS A 206 -15.06 2.93 -2.30
C LYS A 206 -13.59 2.62 -2.61
N GLY A 207 -13.11 3.14 -3.74
CA GLY A 207 -11.70 3.04 -4.13
C GLY A 207 -11.35 1.89 -5.08
N GLN A 208 -12.34 1.43 -5.85
CA GLN A 208 -12.16 0.38 -6.86
C GLN A 208 -11.07 0.76 -7.87
N LEU A 209 -10.14 -0.17 -8.12
CA LEU A 209 -9.11 -0.03 -9.13
C LEU A 209 -9.58 -0.56 -10.50
N LYS A 210 -8.95 -0.07 -11.58
CA LYS A 210 -9.26 -0.43 -12.98
C LYS A 210 -10.64 -0.02 -13.49
N ALA A 211 -11.36 0.85 -12.77
CA ALA A 211 -12.54 1.52 -13.32
C ALA A 211 -12.12 2.62 -14.30
N LYS A 212 -12.69 2.65 -15.51
CA LYS A 212 -12.58 3.79 -16.42
C LYS A 212 -13.72 4.76 -16.09
N GLY A 213 -13.41 5.90 -15.46
CA GLY A 213 -14.40 6.94 -15.11
C GLY A 213 -14.51 7.18 -13.60
N GLU A 214 -15.65 7.72 -13.16
CA GLU A 214 -15.89 8.11 -11.76
C GLU A 214 -15.80 6.92 -10.79
N LYS A 215 -15.17 7.17 -9.64
CA LYS A 215 -15.05 6.22 -8.53
C LYS A 215 -16.42 6.03 -7.85
N ARG A 216 -17.21 5.07 -8.36
CA ARG A 216 -18.53 4.75 -7.79
C ARG A 216 -18.41 4.02 -6.45
N LYS A 217 -19.30 4.39 -5.52
CA LYS A 217 -19.58 3.64 -4.28
C LYS A 217 -20.58 2.52 -4.60
N TYR A 218 -20.40 1.34 -4.04
CA TYR A 218 -21.38 0.26 -4.16
C TYR A 218 -21.36 -0.66 -2.92
N SER A 219 -22.51 -1.28 -2.63
CA SER A 219 -22.64 -2.25 -1.55
C SER A 219 -22.02 -3.59 -1.94
N ALA A 220 -21.08 -4.05 -1.13
CA ALA A 220 -20.45 -5.36 -1.21
C ALA A 220 -20.84 -6.23 -0.01
N PHE A 221 -20.98 -7.54 -0.25
CA PHE A 221 -21.15 -8.51 0.82
C PHE A 221 -19.81 -8.84 1.49
N THR A 222 -19.87 -9.29 2.73
CA THR A 222 -18.72 -9.78 3.48
C THR A 222 -19.01 -11.21 3.96
N LEU A 223 -18.01 -12.10 3.86
CA LEU A 223 -18.18 -13.51 4.27
C LEU A 223 -18.17 -13.71 5.78
N VAL A 224 -17.79 -12.68 6.53
CA VAL A 224 -17.87 -12.59 8.00
C VAL A 224 -18.48 -11.24 8.37
N GLU A 225 -18.72 -11.01 9.66
CA GLU A 225 -19.37 -9.77 10.11
C GLU A 225 -18.61 -8.52 9.62
N SER A 226 -19.35 -7.59 9.03
CA SER A 226 -18.83 -6.36 8.44
C SER A 226 -18.09 -5.47 9.45
N ALA A 227 -18.47 -5.54 10.74
CA ALA A 227 -17.77 -4.89 11.84
C ALA A 227 -16.29 -5.35 11.92
N LYS A 228 -16.04 -6.66 11.87
CA LYS A 228 -14.68 -7.23 11.89
C LYS A 228 -13.85 -6.79 10.69
N ILE A 229 -14.50 -6.61 9.53
CA ILE A 229 -13.84 -6.11 8.31
C ILE A 229 -13.40 -4.66 8.49
N ILE A 230 -14.28 -3.81 9.01
CA ILE A 230 -13.97 -2.39 9.22
C ILE A 230 -12.86 -2.26 10.26
N ASP A 231 -12.96 -2.99 11.37
CA ASP A 231 -11.92 -3.05 12.40
C ASP A 231 -10.58 -3.53 11.82
N GLY A 232 -10.59 -4.60 11.01
CA GLY A 232 -9.41 -5.13 10.34
C GLY A 232 -8.76 -4.13 9.37
N VAL A 233 -9.56 -3.44 8.55
CA VAL A 233 -9.04 -2.41 7.64
C VAL A 233 -8.44 -1.24 8.42
N LEU A 234 -9.12 -0.75 9.46
CA LEU A 234 -8.62 0.35 10.28
C LEU A 234 -7.32 -0.03 11.00
N ARG A 235 -7.22 -1.24 11.57
CA ARG A 235 -5.96 -1.79 12.12
C ARG A 235 -4.86 -1.82 11.07
N LEU A 236 -5.14 -2.39 9.89
CA LEU A 236 -4.19 -2.49 8.81
C LEU A 236 -3.65 -1.11 8.41
N ARG A 237 -4.50 -0.08 8.34
CA ARG A 237 -4.07 1.30 8.00
C ARG A 237 -3.19 1.95 9.06
N ARG A 238 -3.23 1.48 10.31
CA ARG A 238 -2.44 2.03 11.42
C ARG A 238 -1.05 1.42 11.52
N MET A 239 -0.83 0.24 10.93
CA MET A 239 0.46 -0.45 10.93
C MET A 239 1.54 0.39 10.22
N GLY A 240 2.72 0.49 10.84
CA GLY A 240 3.82 1.35 10.37
C GLY A 240 4.24 1.01 8.93
N GLU A 241 4.33 -0.28 8.61
CA GLU A 241 4.67 -0.78 7.30
C GLU A 241 3.68 -0.29 6.24
N ILE A 242 2.38 -0.26 6.56
CA ILE A 242 1.30 0.17 5.64
C ILE A 242 1.29 1.70 5.50
N LYS A 243 1.64 2.45 6.55
CA LYS A 243 1.79 3.90 6.47
C LYS A 243 2.96 4.29 5.56
N GLU A 244 4.11 3.63 5.68
CA GLU A 244 5.26 3.81 4.78
C GLU A 244 4.89 3.52 3.32
N MET A 245 4.00 2.54 3.09
CA MET A 245 3.51 2.16 1.77
C MET A 245 2.56 3.18 1.12
N LYS A 246 2.05 4.21 1.81
CA LYS A 246 1.25 5.27 1.16
C LYS A 246 2.02 6.01 0.06
N ARG A 247 3.35 6.00 0.12
CA ARG A 247 4.25 6.63 -0.86
C ARG A 247 4.50 5.76 -2.10
N TRP A 248 4.09 4.50 -2.09
CA TRP A 248 4.36 3.55 -3.16
C TRP A 248 3.30 3.64 -4.25
N ASN A 249 3.73 3.54 -5.51
CA ASN A 249 2.82 3.42 -6.63
C ASN A 249 2.22 2.00 -6.69
N LEU A 250 1.09 1.82 -7.39
CA LEU A 250 0.40 0.51 -7.53
C LEU A 250 1.34 -0.59 -8.03
N ALA A 251 2.35 -0.22 -8.80
CA ALA A 251 3.27 -1.13 -9.41
C ALA A 251 4.29 -1.72 -8.43
N GLU A 252 4.78 -0.92 -7.48
CA GLU A 252 5.66 -1.34 -6.40
C GLU A 252 4.94 -2.29 -5.45
N ILE A 253 3.67 -2.00 -5.16
CA ILE A 253 2.79 -2.90 -4.40
C ILE A 253 2.65 -4.24 -5.13
N ASP A 254 2.36 -4.21 -6.44
CA ASP A 254 2.14 -5.41 -7.25
C ASP A 254 3.40 -6.27 -7.44
N SER A 255 4.62 -5.69 -7.48
CA SER A 255 5.86 -6.45 -7.69
C SER A 255 6.53 -6.92 -6.39
N GLY A 256 6.44 -6.14 -5.32
CA GLY A 256 7.20 -6.40 -4.09
C GLY A 256 6.48 -7.28 -3.07
N LYS A 257 5.15 -7.16 -2.96
CA LYS A 257 4.39 -7.76 -1.84
C LYS A 257 3.35 -8.79 -2.26
N ASN A 258 2.97 -8.85 -3.53
CA ASN A 258 2.09 -9.91 -4.04
C ASN A 258 2.64 -11.30 -3.75
N SER A 259 3.95 -11.53 -3.92
CA SER A 259 4.57 -12.82 -3.62
C SER A 259 4.48 -13.17 -2.13
N THR A 260 4.76 -12.21 -1.25
CA THR A 260 4.71 -12.42 0.20
C THR A 260 3.30 -12.71 0.70
N VAL A 261 2.30 -11.96 0.19
CA VAL A 261 0.90 -12.19 0.54
C VAL A 261 0.40 -13.51 -0.05
N ASN A 262 0.78 -13.84 -1.30
CA ASN A 262 0.45 -15.15 -1.90
C ASN A 262 1.05 -16.33 -1.12
N SER A 263 2.24 -16.17 -0.51
CA SER A 263 2.80 -17.18 0.37
C SER A 263 1.90 -17.44 1.60
N GLN A 264 1.29 -16.38 2.16
CA GLN A 264 0.34 -16.52 3.26
C GLN A 264 -1.00 -17.12 2.78
N VAL A 265 -1.44 -16.79 1.55
CA VAL A 265 -2.61 -17.45 0.93
C VAL A 265 -2.40 -18.97 0.89
N LYS A 266 -1.27 -19.43 0.37
CA LYS A 266 -0.95 -20.86 0.28
C LYS A 266 -0.91 -21.51 1.66
N LYS A 267 -0.28 -20.87 2.64
CA LYS A 267 -0.15 -21.38 4.01
C LYS A 267 -1.50 -21.58 4.70
N HIS A 268 -2.42 -20.63 4.57
CA HIS A 268 -3.68 -20.65 5.34
C HIS A 268 -4.86 -21.28 4.59
N PHE A 269 -4.88 -21.21 3.26
CA PHE A 269 -5.99 -21.70 2.44
C PHE A 269 -5.65 -22.92 1.59
N GLY A 270 -4.38 -23.32 1.51
CA GLY A 270 -3.93 -24.46 0.69
C GLY A 270 -4.51 -25.81 1.09
N GLU A 271 -4.92 -25.98 2.35
CA GLU A 271 -5.60 -27.20 2.82
C GLU A 271 -7.13 -27.11 2.70
N LEU A 272 -7.67 -25.92 2.41
CA LEU A 272 -9.11 -25.65 2.40
C LEU A 272 -9.71 -25.61 1.00
N ILE A 273 -8.93 -25.14 0.02
CA ILE A 273 -9.33 -25.05 -1.38
C ILE A 273 -8.18 -25.47 -2.30
N ASP A 274 -8.52 -26.11 -3.41
CA ASP A 274 -7.54 -26.44 -4.44
C ASP A 274 -7.30 -25.25 -5.38
N PRO A 275 -6.10 -25.12 -5.98
CA PRO A 275 -5.90 -24.24 -7.12
C PRO A 275 -6.88 -24.60 -8.26
N PRO A 276 -7.39 -23.62 -9.03
CA PRO A 276 -8.23 -23.90 -10.18
C PRO A 276 -7.48 -24.73 -11.22
N GLN A 277 -8.21 -25.48 -12.05
CA GLN A 277 -7.64 -26.35 -13.08
C GLN A 277 -6.59 -25.62 -13.93
N GLY A 278 -5.41 -26.22 -14.09
CA GLY A 278 -4.29 -25.64 -14.84
C GLY A 278 -3.52 -24.52 -14.11
N GLU A 279 -3.80 -24.27 -12.83
CA GLU A 279 -2.96 -23.47 -11.94
C GLU A 279 -2.17 -24.36 -10.97
N LYS A 280 -0.92 -23.98 -10.70
CA LYS A 280 -0.03 -24.78 -9.84
C LYS A 280 -0.19 -24.45 -8.36
N GLU A 281 -0.53 -23.20 -8.05
CA GLU A 281 -0.54 -22.68 -6.69
C GLU A 281 -1.69 -21.68 -6.52
N LEU A 282 -2.19 -21.59 -5.30
CA LEU A 282 -3.15 -20.57 -4.91
C LEU A 282 -2.51 -19.18 -4.85
N SER A 283 -3.31 -18.19 -5.20
CA SER A 283 -2.98 -16.77 -5.14
C SER A 283 -4.14 -15.94 -4.61
N SER A 284 -3.87 -14.67 -4.29
CA SER A 284 -4.89 -13.71 -3.89
C SER A 284 -6.00 -13.53 -4.95
N LYS A 285 -5.70 -13.79 -6.23
CA LYS A 285 -6.71 -13.77 -7.31
C LYS A 285 -7.69 -14.94 -7.14
N ASN A 286 -7.19 -16.11 -6.74
CA ASN A 286 -8.04 -17.29 -6.53
C ASN A 286 -8.94 -17.10 -5.32
N LEU A 287 -8.46 -16.47 -4.23
CA LEU A 287 -9.33 -16.09 -3.10
C LEU A 287 -10.48 -15.17 -3.52
N ARG A 288 -10.26 -14.27 -4.49
CA ARG A 288 -11.33 -13.44 -5.04
C ARG A 288 -12.35 -14.25 -5.85
N ALA A 289 -11.92 -15.29 -6.58
CA ALA A 289 -12.82 -16.21 -7.27
C ALA A 289 -13.59 -17.10 -6.28
N ALA A 290 -12.91 -17.63 -5.26
CA ALA A 290 -13.54 -18.37 -4.16
C ALA A 290 -14.58 -17.51 -3.42
N TYR A 291 -14.26 -16.24 -3.14
CA TYR A 291 -15.22 -15.29 -2.59
C TYR A 291 -16.47 -15.17 -3.48
N ALA A 292 -16.31 -15.10 -4.81
CA ALA A 292 -17.45 -14.97 -5.71
C ALA A 292 -18.37 -16.20 -5.62
N ALA A 293 -17.81 -17.41 -5.66
CA ALA A 293 -18.56 -18.65 -5.52
C ALA A 293 -19.29 -18.74 -4.16
N ILE A 294 -18.59 -18.40 -3.07
CA ILE A 294 -19.18 -18.40 -1.72
C ILE A 294 -20.27 -17.32 -1.60
N ALA A 295 -20.05 -16.11 -2.13
CA ALA A 295 -21.03 -15.04 -2.08
C ALA A 295 -22.29 -15.38 -2.89
N ILE A 296 -22.17 -16.09 -4.01
CA ILE A 296 -23.31 -16.62 -4.75
C ILE A 296 -24.08 -17.61 -3.87
N TYR A 297 -23.38 -18.59 -3.28
CA TYR A 297 -23.99 -19.58 -2.41
C TYR A 297 -24.70 -18.95 -1.20
N LEU A 298 -24.08 -17.97 -0.55
CA LEU A 298 -24.64 -17.35 0.66
C LEU A 298 -25.75 -16.34 0.35
N PHE A 299 -25.55 -15.47 -0.64
CA PHE A 299 -26.34 -14.23 -0.76
C PHE A 299 -27.12 -14.10 -2.06
N CYS A 300 -26.82 -14.88 -3.10
CA CYS A 300 -27.54 -14.77 -4.38
C CYS A 300 -28.91 -15.45 -4.30
N PRO A 301 -30.01 -14.72 -4.52
CA PRO A 301 -31.35 -15.31 -4.57
C PRO A 301 -31.52 -16.29 -5.74
N SER A 302 -32.39 -17.27 -5.57
CA SER A 302 -32.66 -18.29 -6.60
C SER A 302 -33.30 -17.76 -7.89
N ASN A 303 -33.84 -16.55 -7.88
CA ASN A 303 -34.42 -15.87 -9.03
C ASN A 303 -33.47 -14.85 -9.70
N HIS A 304 -32.21 -14.76 -9.26
CA HIS A 304 -31.23 -13.82 -9.82
C HIS A 304 -30.19 -14.53 -10.71
N SER A 305 -29.65 -13.79 -11.68
CA SER A 305 -28.50 -14.22 -12.47
C SER A 305 -27.21 -14.06 -11.65
N GLU A 306 -26.37 -15.09 -11.65
CA GLU A 306 -25.10 -15.11 -10.89
C GLU A 306 -24.10 -14.10 -11.43
N SER A 307 -23.99 -14.02 -12.77
CA SER A 307 -23.09 -13.08 -13.43
C SER A 307 -23.49 -11.64 -13.16
N LEU A 308 -24.80 -11.33 -13.13
CA LEU A 308 -25.30 -10.00 -12.78
C LEU A 308 -25.02 -9.68 -11.30
N PHE A 309 -25.31 -10.62 -10.40
CA PHE A 309 -25.07 -10.48 -8.96
C PHE A 309 -23.58 -10.17 -8.69
N ILE A 310 -22.66 -10.95 -9.25
CA ILE A 310 -21.22 -10.71 -9.07
C ILE A 310 -20.76 -9.41 -9.72
N LYS A 311 -21.30 -9.05 -10.89
CA LYS A 311 -20.98 -7.77 -11.54
C LYS A 311 -21.27 -6.58 -10.63
N GLU A 312 -22.47 -6.54 -10.03
CA GLU A 312 -22.90 -5.46 -9.14
C GLU A 312 -22.05 -5.41 -7.87
N ARG A 313 -21.76 -6.57 -7.25
CA ARG A 313 -21.07 -6.65 -5.96
C ARG A 313 -19.54 -6.57 -6.04
N LEU A 314 -18.95 -6.88 -7.19
CA LEU A 314 -17.52 -6.72 -7.44
C LEU A 314 -17.15 -5.41 -8.18
N GLY A 315 -18.15 -4.66 -8.65
CA GLY A 315 -17.98 -3.37 -9.32
C GLY A 315 -17.43 -3.50 -10.74
N HIS A 316 -17.89 -4.50 -11.50
CA HIS A 316 -17.46 -4.71 -12.88
C HIS A 316 -18.26 -3.86 -13.87
N ALA A 317 -17.58 -3.34 -14.89
CA ALA A 317 -18.22 -2.54 -15.94
C ALA A 317 -18.98 -3.39 -16.97
N SER A 318 -18.69 -4.70 -17.08
CA SER A 318 -19.30 -5.60 -18.06
C SER A 318 -19.49 -7.02 -17.51
N ASP A 319 -20.50 -7.71 -18.01
CA ASP A 319 -20.90 -9.07 -17.64
C ASP A 319 -19.81 -10.09 -18.00
N ALA A 320 -19.17 -9.92 -19.15
CA ALA A 320 -18.04 -10.75 -19.60
C ALA A 320 -16.84 -10.73 -18.63
N THR A 321 -16.74 -9.72 -17.76
CA THR A 321 -15.68 -9.68 -16.74
C THR A 321 -16.01 -10.57 -15.54
N ALA A 322 -17.30 -10.81 -15.25
CA ALA A 322 -17.77 -11.63 -14.14
C ALA A 322 -17.43 -13.11 -14.36
N SER A 323 -17.49 -13.59 -15.61
CA SER A 323 -17.16 -14.98 -15.95
C SER A 323 -15.68 -15.35 -15.78
N ASN A 324 -14.82 -14.41 -15.36
CA ASN A 324 -13.44 -14.71 -14.94
C ASN A 324 -13.33 -15.14 -13.47
N TYR A 325 -14.45 -15.23 -12.76
CA TYR A 325 -14.51 -15.61 -11.34
C TYR A 325 -15.28 -16.92 -11.13
N GLU A 326 -15.67 -17.58 -12.21
CA GLU A 326 -16.36 -18.89 -12.24
C GLU A 326 -15.31 -20.01 -12.19
N ASP A 327 -14.44 -20.00 -11.18
CA ASP A 327 -13.36 -20.99 -11.01
C ASP A 327 -13.73 -22.07 -9.97
N TYR A 328 -14.71 -21.78 -9.10
CA TYR A 328 -15.04 -22.58 -7.92
C TYR A 328 -16.54 -22.87 -7.81
N GLN A 329 -16.88 -23.93 -7.10
CA GLN A 329 -18.25 -24.27 -6.71
C GLN A 329 -18.31 -24.71 -5.25
N VAL A 330 -19.30 -24.23 -4.49
CA VAL A 330 -19.54 -24.69 -3.12
C VAL A 330 -20.33 -26.00 -3.15
N VAL A 331 -19.82 -27.02 -2.48
CA VAL A 331 -20.37 -28.38 -2.49
C VAL A 331 -20.52 -28.93 -1.07
N ASP A 332 -21.34 -29.95 -0.91
CA ASP A 332 -21.42 -30.74 0.33
C ASP A 332 -20.23 -31.71 0.47
N ASP A 333 -20.21 -32.48 1.56
CA ASP A 333 -19.16 -33.47 1.82
C ASP A 333 -19.10 -34.58 0.75
N ASN A 334 -20.20 -34.82 0.04
CA ASN A 334 -20.29 -35.79 -1.06
C ASN A 334 -19.89 -35.19 -2.42
N GLY A 335 -19.58 -33.88 -2.47
CA GLY A 335 -19.22 -33.18 -3.69
C GLY A 335 -20.43 -32.71 -4.52
N LEU A 336 -21.64 -32.75 -3.96
CA LEU A 336 -22.84 -32.24 -4.64
C LEU A 336 -22.99 -30.73 -4.44
N PRO A 337 -23.34 -29.96 -5.49
CA PRO A 337 -23.53 -28.52 -5.38
C PRO A 337 -24.59 -28.13 -4.35
N LEU A 338 -24.27 -27.17 -3.49
CA LEU A 338 -25.22 -26.63 -2.53
C LEU A 338 -26.16 -25.59 -3.17
N ILE A 339 -27.39 -25.50 -2.65
CA ILE A 339 -28.39 -24.54 -3.12
C ILE A 339 -28.03 -23.13 -2.68
N ARG A 340 -28.03 -22.20 -3.64
CA ARG A 340 -27.75 -20.77 -3.41
C ARG A 340 -28.78 -20.05 -2.54
N GLY A 341 -28.33 -18.98 -1.89
CA GLY A 341 -29.13 -18.07 -1.09
C GLY A 341 -29.27 -18.46 0.39
N ALA A 342 -28.32 -19.22 0.93
CA ALA A 342 -28.39 -19.76 2.31
C ALA A 342 -28.58 -18.67 3.39
N TRP A 343 -28.08 -17.46 3.16
CA TRP A 343 -28.08 -16.33 4.10
C TRP A 343 -28.96 -15.15 3.67
N VAL A 344 -29.78 -15.27 2.61
CA VAL A 344 -30.65 -14.17 2.15
C VAL A 344 -31.59 -13.66 3.26
N LYS A 345 -32.00 -14.52 4.20
CA LYS A 345 -32.81 -14.12 5.36
C LYS A 345 -31.97 -13.52 6.50
N LYS A 346 -30.69 -13.91 6.63
CA LYS A 346 -29.77 -13.43 7.67
C LYS A 346 -29.26 -12.01 7.42
N THR A 347 -29.25 -11.52 6.18
CA THR A 347 -28.86 -10.13 5.88
C THR A 347 -29.75 -9.08 6.56
N ARG A 348 -30.95 -9.46 7.00
CA ARG A 348 -31.90 -8.60 7.73
C ARG A 348 -31.73 -8.63 9.26
N ALA A 349 -30.76 -9.39 9.79
CA ALA A 349 -30.52 -9.49 11.23
C ALA A 349 -29.91 -8.20 11.80
N LYS A 350 -30.04 -8.00 13.12
CA LYS A 350 -29.44 -6.85 13.82
C LYS A 350 -27.92 -6.88 13.68
N MET A 351 -27.33 -5.72 13.38
CA MET A 351 -25.91 -5.55 13.09
C MET A 351 -25.12 -5.20 14.36
N ASN A 352 -23.97 -5.83 14.54
CA ASN A 352 -22.97 -5.41 15.54
C ASN A 352 -22.22 -4.17 15.03
N LEU A 353 -21.94 -3.22 15.92
CA LEU A 353 -21.17 -2.02 15.57
C LEU A 353 -19.66 -2.32 15.57
N PRO A 354 -18.86 -1.64 14.72
CA PRO A 354 -17.41 -1.81 14.71
C PRO A 354 -16.84 -1.34 16.05
N LYS A 355 -15.86 -2.07 16.59
CA LYS A 355 -15.22 -1.67 17.85
C LYS A 355 -14.25 -0.51 17.64
N GLN A 356 -13.71 -0.37 16.43
CA GLN A 356 -12.82 0.72 16.08
C GLN A 356 -13.60 1.95 15.61
N VAL A 357 -13.38 3.07 16.28
CA VAL A 357 -13.93 4.36 15.87
C VAL A 357 -13.07 4.93 14.74
N THR A 358 -13.72 5.37 13.66
CA THR A 358 -13.08 6.18 12.62
C THR A 358 -12.90 7.58 13.18
N ILE A 359 -11.68 7.92 13.60
CA ILE A 359 -11.33 9.28 13.99
C ILE A 359 -11.24 10.12 12.71
N GLN A 360 -12.27 10.92 12.42
CA GLN A 360 -12.11 12.02 11.48
C GLN A 360 -11.44 13.17 12.24
N THR A 361 -10.13 13.27 12.14
CA THR A 361 -9.38 14.38 12.72
C THR A 361 -9.76 15.66 11.98
N ARG A 362 -10.72 16.43 12.52
CA ARG A 362 -10.95 17.81 12.07
C ARG A 362 -9.94 18.70 12.76
N LEU A 363 -8.87 19.02 12.05
CA LEU A 363 -7.90 20.01 12.50
C LEU A 363 -8.51 21.41 12.41
N ARG A 364 -8.69 22.08 13.56
CA ARG A 364 -8.86 23.54 13.58
C ARG A 364 -7.46 24.16 13.56
N ILE A 365 -7.15 24.77 12.43
CA ILE A 365 -5.86 25.39 12.15
C ILE A 365 -6.05 26.90 12.36
N THR A 366 -5.21 27.53 13.18
CA THR A 366 -5.20 29.00 13.35
C THR A 366 -4.74 29.68 12.05
N VAL A 367 -5.01 30.98 11.86
CA VAL A 367 -4.54 31.72 10.67
C VAL A 367 -3.01 31.68 10.57
N ALA A 368 -2.31 31.83 11.69
CA ALA A 368 -0.86 31.67 11.77
C ALA A 368 -0.40 30.25 11.37
N ALA A 369 -1.11 29.19 11.79
CA ALA A 369 -0.77 27.82 11.38
C ALA A 369 -0.95 27.62 9.88
N LYS A 370 -1.95 28.25 9.30
CA LYS A 370 -2.22 28.18 7.87
C LYS A 370 -1.09 28.82 7.07
N GLU A 371 -0.57 29.96 7.50
CA GLU A 371 0.56 30.64 6.87
C GLU A 371 1.83 29.77 6.91
N VAL A 372 2.13 29.14 8.06
CA VAL A 372 3.28 28.21 8.20
C VAL A 372 3.09 26.93 7.38
N ILE A 373 1.86 26.41 7.27
CA ILE A 373 1.55 25.26 6.41
C ILE A 373 1.69 25.63 4.94
N GLU A 374 1.39 26.87 4.55
CA GLU A 374 1.47 27.31 3.16
C GLU A 374 2.90 27.69 2.73
N ASP A 375 3.80 27.95 3.68
CA ASP A 375 5.22 28.18 3.46
C ASP A 375 5.97 26.90 3.02
N GLN A 376 6.25 26.82 1.72
CA GLN A 376 6.97 25.71 1.10
C GLN A 376 8.48 25.73 1.33
N GLU A 377 9.05 26.87 1.75
CA GLU A 377 10.47 26.92 2.14
C GLU A 377 10.65 26.32 3.54
N PHE A 378 9.70 26.58 4.44
CA PHE A 378 9.71 26.02 5.79
C PHE A 378 9.24 24.54 5.84
N LEU A 379 8.19 24.18 5.09
CA LEU A 379 7.69 22.81 4.98
C LEU A 379 7.70 22.35 3.51
N PRO A 380 8.82 21.76 3.03
CA PRO A 380 9.00 21.40 1.62
C PRO A 380 8.26 20.11 1.24
N TYR A 381 6.97 20.05 1.53
CA TYR A 381 6.09 18.93 1.17
C TYR A 381 5.00 19.37 0.18
N PRO A 382 4.69 18.53 -0.84
CA PRO A 382 3.82 18.92 -1.94
C PRO A 382 2.33 18.95 -1.56
N ASP A 383 1.91 18.23 -0.53
CA ASP A 383 0.51 18.13 -0.12
C ASP A 383 0.28 18.68 1.30
N GLN A 384 -0.93 19.19 1.53
CA GLN A 384 -1.29 19.87 2.78
C GLN A 384 -1.36 18.90 3.97
N LEU A 385 -1.67 17.62 3.75
CA LEU A 385 -1.74 16.63 4.82
C LEU A 385 -0.36 16.31 5.38
N SER A 386 0.64 16.09 4.50
CA SER A 386 2.03 15.87 4.90
C SER A 386 2.62 17.08 5.64
N ARG A 387 2.27 18.31 5.22
CA ARG A 387 2.70 19.53 5.93
C ARG A 387 2.09 19.64 7.32
N VAL A 388 0.82 19.27 7.47
CA VAL A 388 0.15 19.24 8.77
C VAL A 388 0.70 18.13 9.68
N GLU A 389 0.96 16.93 9.14
CA GLU A 389 1.60 15.84 9.89
C GLU A 389 3.00 16.24 10.39
N GLU A 390 3.81 16.89 9.55
CA GLU A 390 5.13 17.39 9.96
C GLU A 390 5.03 18.52 10.98
N LEU A 391 4.03 19.41 10.86
CA LEU A 391 3.85 20.50 11.81
C LEU A 391 3.35 20.01 13.18
N ILE A 392 2.52 18.97 13.22
CA ILE A 392 2.15 18.25 14.45
C ILE A 392 3.39 17.59 15.05
N ARG A 393 4.21 16.92 14.23
CA ARG A 393 5.48 16.31 14.66
C ARG A 393 6.43 17.36 15.26
N LEU A 394 6.58 18.52 14.64
CA LEU A 394 7.39 19.63 15.15
C LEU A 394 6.82 20.23 16.44
N ALA A 395 5.50 20.29 16.58
CA ALA A 395 4.84 20.74 17.82
C ALA A 395 5.10 19.78 18.99
N GLU A 396 5.08 18.46 18.73
CA GLU A 396 5.42 17.43 19.71
C GLU A 396 6.90 17.48 20.13
N ILE A 397 7.81 17.73 19.16
CA ILE A 397 9.23 17.95 19.41
C ILE A 397 9.46 19.25 20.22
N GLY A 398 8.72 20.32 19.91
CA GLY A 398 8.86 21.64 20.53
C GLY A 398 8.45 21.72 22.00
N LYS A 399 7.74 20.72 22.53
CA LYS A 399 7.37 20.66 23.96
C LYS A 399 8.57 20.66 24.92
N GLN A 400 9.79 20.45 24.42
CA GLN A 400 11.04 20.38 25.19
C GLN A 400 11.89 21.68 25.17
N PHE A 401 11.51 22.74 24.44
CA PHE A 401 12.31 23.99 24.31
C PHE A 401 11.44 25.27 24.23
N GLU A 402 11.99 26.44 24.58
CA GLU A 402 11.24 27.73 24.64
C GLU A 402 10.64 28.18 23.29
N GLU A 403 11.24 27.81 22.16
CA GLU A 403 10.71 28.11 20.81
C GLU A 403 9.41 27.33 20.47
N GLY A 404 9.12 26.24 21.19
CA GLY A 404 7.89 25.45 21.02
C GLY A 404 6.62 26.04 21.64
N LYS A 405 6.73 27.12 22.43
CA LYS A 405 5.55 27.88 22.89
C LYS A 405 4.76 28.50 21.74
N LEU A 406 5.46 28.98 20.69
CA LEU A 406 4.86 29.56 19.49
C LEU A 406 4.08 28.52 18.66
N VAL A 407 4.54 27.26 18.62
CA VAL A 407 3.87 26.20 17.84
C VAL A 407 2.64 25.65 18.59
N ASN A 408 2.68 25.60 19.92
CA ASN A 408 1.54 25.16 20.75
C ASN A 408 0.34 26.13 20.73
N GLU A 409 0.55 27.44 20.56
CA GLU A 409 -0.55 28.39 20.36
C GLU A 409 -1.23 28.23 18.99
N VAL A 410 -0.49 27.69 18.03
CA VAL A 410 -0.85 27.66 16.61
C VAL A 410 -1.67 26.42 16.25
N VAL A 411 -1.50 25.31 16.97
CA VAL A 411 -2.24 24.04 16.76
C VAL A 411 -2.99 23.60 18.01
N LYS A 412 -4.23 24.08 18.20
CA LYS A 412 -5.20 23.38 19.05
C LYS A 412 -5.87 22.27 18.24
N VAL A 413 -5.31 21.06 18.29
CA VAL A 413 -6.04 19.86 17.86
C VAL A 413 -7.15 19.61 18.89
N VAL A 414 -8.36 20.08 18.61
CA VAL A 414 -9.54 19.63 19.35
C VAL A 414 -9.94 18.30 18.73
N GLU A 415 -9.51 17.19 19.33
CA GLU A 415 -10.06 15.87 19.05
C GLU A 415 -11.51 15.85 19.56
N VAL A 416 -12.46 16.15 18.67
CA VAL A 416 -13.87 15.97 19.00
C VAL A 416 -14.22 14.51 18.74
N GLU A 417 -14.20 13.69 19.79
CA GLU A 417 -14.90 12.41 19.78
C GLU A 417 -16.40 12.69 19.67
N LYS A 418 -16.98 12.52 18.49
CA LYS A 418 -18.43 12.35 18.38
C LYS A 418 -18.73 10.86 18.26
N PRO A 419 -19.50 10.27 19.19
CA PRO A 419 -20.22 9.04 18.87
C PRO A 419 -21.16 9.36 17.71
N VAL A 420 -21.01 8.65 16.59
CA VAL A 420 -21.95 8.75 15.48
C VAL A 420 -23.18 7.95 15.89
N GLU A 421 -24.21 8.64 16.37
CA GLU A 421 -25.56 8.09 16.33
C GLU A 421 -26.00 8.02 14.86
N VAL A 422 -26.14 6.79 14.37
CA VAL A 422 -26.72 6.49 13.07
C VAL A 422 -28.23 6.60 13.23
N VAL A 423 -28.81 7.75 12.89
CA VAL A 423 -30.26 7.88 12.71
C VAL A 423 -30.54 8.06 11.23
N GLY A 424 -31.43 7.20 10.72
CA GLY A 424 -31.91 7.16 9.35
C GLY A 424 -32.46 8.50 8.87
N GLY A 425 -32.46 8.63 7.54
CA GLY A 425 -32.69 9.89 6.85
C GLY A 425 -33.91 10.69 7.31
N THR A 426 -33.69 11.98 7.51
CA THR A 426 -34.51 13.08 6.99
C THR A 426 -33.76 14.38 7.28
N GLU A 427 -33.57 15.21 6.26
CA GLU A 427 -32.95 16.53 6.40
C GLU A 427 -33.89 17.50 7.14
N LYS A 428 -33.37 18.24 8.12
CA LYS A 428 -33.69 19.67 8.34
C LYS A 428 -32.66 20.35 9.27
N PRO A 429 -32.49 21.69 9.18
CA PRO A 429 -31.24 22.37 9.52
C PRO A 429 -31.21 23.12 10.85
N LEU A 430 -29.97 23.38 11.29
CA LEU A 430 -29.44 24.30 12.31
C LEU A 430 -29.98 24.21 13.75
N GLN A 431 -29.05 24.04 14.70
CA GLN A 431 -29.01 24.91 15.87
C GLN A 431 -27.59 25.07 16.45
N THR A 432 -27.31 26.33 16.76
CA THR A 432 -26.15 26.96 17.38
C THR A 432 -25.71 26.25 18.67
N VAL A 433 -24.41 26.01 18.86
CA VAL A 433 -23.86 25.57 20.15
C VAL A 433 -23.03 26.69 20.75
N GLN A 434 -23.39 27.01 22.00
CA GLN A 434 -22.89 28.06 22.87
C GLN A 434 -21.40 27.89 23.21
N GLU A 435 -20.71 29.03 23.32
CA GLU A 435 -19.43 29.15 24.02
C GLU A 435 -19.62 28.78 25.50
N VAL A 436 -18.88 27.80 25.99
CA VAL A 436 -18.68 27.59 27.43
C VAL A 436 -17.18 27.55 27.73
N LYS A 437 -16.83 28.44 28.66
CA LYS A 437 -15.50 28.78 29.18
C LYS A 437 -14.81 27.59 29.86
N GLN A 438 -13.48 27.60 29.77
CA GLN A 438 -12.55 26.79 30.55
C GLN A 438 -12.82 26.90 32.06
N ILE A 439 -12.80 25.75 32.75
CA ILE A 439 -12.25 25.62 34.10
C ILE A 439 -11.30 24.42 34.08
N VAL A 440 -10.08 24.68 34.53
CA VAL A 440 -8.99 23.72 34.74
C VAL A 440 -9.29 22.89 35.99
N GLU A 441 -9.18 21.56 35.90
CA GLU A 441 -9.01 20.70 37.07
C GLU A 441 -7.79 19.80 36.84
N ILE A 442 -6.80 19.96 37.71
CA ILE A 442 -5.48 19.30 37.69
C ILE A 442 -5.66 17.82 38.06
N LYS A 443 -5.07 16.92 37.28
CA LYS A 443 -4.88 15.49 37.60
C LYS A 443 -3.39 15.11 37.47
N PRO A 444 -2.93 14.07 38.19
CA PRO A 444 -1.68 14.08 38.97
C PRO A 444 -0.43 13.85 38.12
N VAL A 445 0.71 14.33 38.65
CA VAL A 445 2.08 14.17 38.14
C VAL A 445 2.36 12.71 37.79
N ASP A 446 2.82 12.47 36.57
CA ASP A 446 3.15 11.15 36.03
C ASP A 446 4.39 10.58 36.75
N GLU A 447 4.44 9.27 37.01
CA GLU A 447 5.55 8.63 37.76
C GLU A 447 6.94 8.83 37.10
N ALA A 448 6.98 9.21 35.83
CA ALA A 448 8.20 9.49 35.08
C ALA A 448 8.91 10.78 35.54
N ASP A 449 8.15 11.83 35.91
CA ASP A 449 8.70 13.13 36.31
C ASP A 449 9.49 13.01 37.63
N ARG A 450 9.13 12.04 38.48
CA ARG A 450 9.77 11.80 39.78
C ARG A 450 11.22 11.34 39.68
N PHE A 451 11.62 10.67 38.61
CA PHE A 451 12.99 10.16 38.45
C PHE A 451 13.90 11.15 37.72
N GLU A 452 13.35 12.03 36.88
CA GLU A 452 14.11 13.08 36.19
C GLU A 452 14.67 14.11 37.18
N GLU A 453 13.92 14.40 38.25
CA GLU A 453 14.33 15.31 39.34
C GLU A 453 15.27 14.66 40.38
N MET A 454 15.48 13.33 40.32
CA MET A 454 16.30 12.57 41.28
C MET A 454 17.80 12.77 41.03
N GLY A 455 18.60 12.93 42.09
CA GLY A 455 20.07 13.04 41.96
C GLY A 455 20.73 11.77 41.42
N ASN A 456 21.89 11.89 40.75
CA ASN A 456 22.56 10.73 40.10
C ASN A 456 22.92 9.60 41.09
N GLU A 457 23.34 9.92 42.31
CA GLU A 457 23.68 8.92 43.34
C GLU A 457 22.43 8.19 43.86
N GLU A 458 21.36 8.92 44.11
CA GLU A 458 20.07 8.38 44.56
C GLU A 458 19.45 7.49 43.48
N LEU A 459 19.51 7.92 42.22
CA LEU A 459 19.00 7.14 41.11
C LEU A 459 19.79 5.84 40.93
N ARG A 460 21.14 5.84 41.02
CA ARG A 460 21.96 4.62 40.90
C ARG A 460 21.53 3.51 41.86
N GLY A 461 21.19 3.86 43.11
CA GLY A 461 20.70 2.92 44.13
C GLY A 461 19.22 2.52 44.00
N CYS A 462 18.41 3.29 43.25
CA CYS A 462 16.97 3.07 43.15
C CYS A 462 16.61 1.82 42.33
N GLN A 463 15.64 1.02 42.81
CA GLN A 463 15.11 -0.17 42.14
C GLN A 463 13.61 -0.04 41.81
N ALA A 464 13.04 1.17 41.93
CA ALA A 464 11.63 1.40 41.69
C ALA A 464 11.26 1.18 40.19
N PRO A 465 10.03 0.73 39.88
CA PRO A 465 9.53 0.68 38.51
C PRO A 465 9.69 2.03 37.81
N GLY A 466 10.23 2.05 36.59
CA GLY A 466 10.52 3.29 35.85
C GLY A 466 11.95 3.84 36.03
N SER A 467 12.61 3.59 37.16
CA SER A 467 13.99 4.08 37.40
C SER A 467 15.03 3.56 36.40
N ALA A 468 14.81 2.35 35.86
CA ALA A 468 15.68 1.75 34.85
C ALA A 468 15.72 2.57 33.54
N LEU A 469 14.58 3.15 33.14
CA LEU A 469 14.48 3.94 31.92
C LEU A 469 15.32 5.22 32.03
N GLU A 470 15.21 5.94 33.15
CA GLU A 470 15.97 7.17 33.37
C GLU A 470 17.48 6.92 33.51
N LYS A 471 17.89 5.81 34.14
CA LYS A 471 19.30 5.38 34.16
C LYS A 471 19.86 5.16 32.76
N ILE A 472 19.06 4.59 31.86
CA ILE A 472 19.46 4.34 30.47
C ILE A 472 19.54 5.68 29.71
N ARG A 473 18.57 6.59 29.88
CA ARG A 473 18.59 7.94 29.28
C ARG A 473 19.83 8.74 29.69
N ARG A 474 20.15 8.78 30.99
CA ARG A 474 21.35 9.48 31.49
C ARG A 474 22.63 8.83 30.96
N SER A 475 22.67 7.50 30.82
CA SER A 475 23.78 6.78 30.19
C SER A 475 23.97 7.19 28.72
N VAL A 476 22.90 7.28 27.94
CA VAL A 476 22.95 7.74 26.54
C VAL A 476 23.48 9.18 26.46
N ARG A 477 22.95 10.09 27.30
CA ARG A 477 23.39 11.49 27.36
C ARG A 477 24.87 11.60 27.69
N ALA A 478 25.35 10.82 28.66
CA ALA A 478 26.75 10.79 29.07
C ALA A 478 27.69 10.37 27.94
N ILE A 479 27.32 9.32 27.18
CA ILE A 479 28.14 8.83 26.08
C ILE A 479 28.19 9.88 24.95
N LYS A 480 27.06 10.54 24.64
CA LYS A 480 27.02 11.61 23.64
C LYS A 480 27.91 12.78 24.02
N ALA A 481 27.78 13.28 25.25
CA ALA A 481 28.60 14.37 25.77
C ALA A 481 30.09 14.01 25.75
N PHE A 482 30.45 12.79 26.14
CA PHE A 482 31.83 12.31 26.04
C PHE A 482 32.32 12.31 24.59
N ASN A 483 31.51 11.78 23.65
CA ASN A 483 31.87 11.70 22.24
C ASN A 483 32.07 13.06 21.57
N GLU A 484 31.30 14.07 21.97
CA GLU A 484 31.39 15.45 21.47
C GLU A 484 32.75 16.09 21.80
N ILE A 485 33.30 15.77 22.97
CA ILE A 485 34.60 16.29 23.42
C ILE A 485 35.76 15.57 22.73
N GLN A 486 35.55 14.37 22.17
CA GLN A 486 36.60 13.60 21.52
C GLN A 486 36.85 14.07 20.07
N PRO A 487 38.09 14.52 19.75
CA PRO A 487 38.42 15.01 18.40
C PRO A 487 38.51 13.86 17.39
N GLU A 488 38.94 12.67 17.82
CA GLU A 488 39.12 11.52 16.94
C GLU A 488 37.94 10.54 17.00
N LYS A 489 37.44 10.12 15.83
CA LYS A 489 36.39 9.09 15.71
C LYS A 489 36.78 7.78 16.41
N LYS A 490 38.07 7.45 16.48
CA LYS A 490 38.56 6.26 17.18
C LYS A 490 38.42 6.34 18.70
N ALA A 491 38.41 7.53 19.30
CA ALA A 491 38.22 7.72 20.74
C ALA A 491 36.72 7.70 21.15
N ARG A 492 35.80 7.90 20.20
CA ARG A 492 34.34 7.91 20.44
C ARG A 492 33.76 6.51 20.63
N TRP A 493 32.76 6.37 21.50
CA TRP A 493 32.05 5.13 21.77
C TRP A 493 30.77 5.03 20.94
N ALA A 494 30.54 3.87 20.31
CA ALA A 494 29.23 3.52 19.79
C ALA A 494 28.30 3.21 20.96
N ILE A 495 27.07 3.71 20.91
CA ILE A 495 26.07 3.41 21.94
C ILE A 495 25.40 2.09 21.59
N ASN A 496 25.64 1.04 22.38
CA ASN A 496 25.05 -0.28 22.18
C ASN A 496 24.63 -0.90 23.52
N VAL A 497 24.01 -2.09 23.43
CA VAL A 497 23.51 -2.84 24.60
C VAL A 497 24.58 -2.95 25.69
N SER A 498 25.81 -3.35 25.33
CA SER A 498 26.90 -3.55 26.30
C SER A 498 27.34 -2.25 26.98
N THR A 499 27.47 -1.14 26.25
CA THR A 499 27.84 0.15 26.84
C THR A 499 26.76 0.69 27.77
N LEU A 500 25.49 0.48 27.42
CA LEU A 500 24.36 0.93 28.23
C LEU A 500 24.16 0.07 29.47
N GLU A 501 24.32 -1.25 29.39
CA GLU A 501 24.34 -2.14 30.56
C GLU A 501 25.45 -1.76 31.53
N GLN A 502 26.65 -1.49 31.00
CA GLN A 502 27.78 -1.04 31.80
C GLN A 502 27.43 0.28 32.50
N LEU A 503 27.04 1.35 31.79
CA LEU A 503 26.82 2.65 32.45
C LEU A 503 25.56 2.73 33.31
N SER A 504 24.45 2.11 32.90
CA SER A 504 23.17 2.20 33.61
C SER A 504 23.05 1.20 34.75
N GLY A 505 23.84 0.11 34.73
CA GLY A 505 23.69 -1.02 35.66
C GLY A 505 22.38 -1.81 35.47
N CYS A 506 21.61 -1.52 34.41
CA CYS A 506 20.34 -2.18 34.13
C CYS A 506 20.56 -3.51 33.40
N HIS A 507 19.66 -4.46 33.63
CA HIS A 507 19.66 -5.74 32.92
C HIS A 507 19.41 -5.59 31.41
N SER A 508 19.94 -6.53 30.63
CA SER A 508 19.89 -6.53 29.16
C SER A 508 18.49 -6.41 28.56
N LYS A 509 17.46 -6.89 29.27
CA LYS A 509 16.09 -6.85 28.79
C LYS A 509 15.56 -5.41 28.75
N ALA A 510 15.69 -4.63 29.82
CA ALA A 510 15.29 -3.22 29.82
C ALA A 510 16.08 -2.38 28.81
N VAL A 511 17.37 -2.67 28.63
CA VAL A 511 18.19 -1.97 27.64
C VAL A 511 17.71 -2.26 26.21
N ARG A 512 17.33 -3.51 25.91
CA ARG A 512 16.75 -3.86 24.60
C ARG A 512 15.38 -3.24 24.39
N GLU A 513 14.51 -3.30 25.39
CA GLU A 513 13.19 -2.64 25.34
C GLU A 513 13.32 -1.13 25.09
N TYR A 514 14.31 -0.47 25.68
CA TYR A 514 14.61 0.93 25.37
C TYR A 514 15.11 1.12 23.94
N LEU A 515 16.05 0.30 23.46
CA LEU A 515 16.58 0.40 22.08
C LEU A 515 15.50 0.15 21.01
N ASP A 516 14.55 -0.74 21.30
CA ASP A 516 13.41 -1.05 20.43
C ASP A 516 12.29 0.01 20.50
N SER A 517 12.35 0.94 21.47
CA SER A 517 11.43 2.07 21.56
C SER A 517 11.78 3.18 20.56
N ASP A 518 10.80 4.04 20.26
CA ASP A 518 11.00 5.20 19.38
C ASP A 518 12.10 6.14 19.90
N GLU A 519 12.23 6.29 21.23
CA GLU A 519 13.29 7.07 21.86
C GLU A 519 14.67 6.44 21.66
N GLY A 520 14.80 5.13 21.86
CA GLY A 520 16.06 4.41 21.62
C GLY A 520 16.49 4.44 20.16
N ARG A 521 15.55 4.35 19.23
CA ARG A 521 15.82 4.51 17.79
C ARG A 521 16.43 5.88 17.47
N LEU A 522 15.81 6.96 17.92
CA LEU A 522 16.30 8.32 17.69
C LEU A 522 17.62 8.60 18.43
N GLN A 523 17.66 8.26 19.72
CA GLN A 523 18.77 8.65 20.57
C GLN A 523 20.01 7.76 20.39
N VAL A 524 19.85 6.53 19.89
CA VAL A 524 20.95 5.56 19.77
C VAL A 524 21.18 5.12 18.32
N HIS A 525 20.15 4.62 17.63
CA HIS A 525 20.33 4.06 16.29
C HIS A 525 20.67 5.15 15.26
N ASP A 526 19.91 6.24 15.22
CA ASP A 526 20.14 7.34 14.30
C ASP A 526 21.43 8.10 14.64
N TYR A 527 21.72 8.28 15.93
CA TYR A 527 22.99 8.87 16.38
C TYR A 527 24.21 8.04 15.93
N ASN A 528 24.18 6.72 16.11
CA ASN A 528 25.27 5.84 15.65
C ASN A 528 25.41 5.84 14.13
N ALA A 529 24.29 5.88 13.39
CA ALA A 529 24.29 5.94 11.93
C ALA A 529 24.88 7.27 11.42
N MET A 530 24.46 8.40 11.99
CA MET A 530 24.96 9.74 11.67
C MET A 530 26.48 9.86 11.88
N HIS A 531 27.01 9.18 12.91
CA HIS A 531 28.45 9.17 13.21
C HIS A 531 29.20 7.99 12.56
N GLU A 532 28.51 7.20 11.72
CA GLU A 532 29.04 6.04 11.00
C GLU A 532 29.80 5.07 11.93
N PHE A 533 29.23 4.78 13.09
CA PHE A 533 29.81 3.82 14.03
C PHE A 533 29.52 2.39 13.58
N GLY A 534 30.59 1.67 13.20
CA GLY A 534 30.49 0.27 12.80
C GLY A 534 30.42 -0.71 13.97
N PHE A 535 30.12 -1.97 13.68
CA PHE A 535 30.02 -3.05 14.68
C PHE A 535 31.29 -3.23 15.54
N GLN A 536 32.47 -2.92 14.99
CA GLN A 536 33.75 -3.05 15.70
C GLN A 536 34.20 -1.74 16.38
N GLN A 537 33.38 -0.69 16.39
CA GLN A 537 33.75 0.64 16.91
C GLN A 537 34.24 0.62 18.36
N ASN A 538 33.73 -0.30 19.19
CA ASN A 538 34.10 -0.41 20.61
C ASN A 538 35.16 -1.50 20.88
N ARG A 539 35.64 -2.20 19.85
CA ARG A 539 36.58 -3.32 20.00
C ARG A 539 37.92 -2.81 20.56
N GLY A 540 38.37 -3.41 21.65
CA GLY A 540 39.67 -3.11 22.27
C GLY A 540 39.70 -1.88 23.20
N LYS A 541 38.57 -1.21 23.44
CA LYS A 541 38.50 0.00 24.30
C LYS A 541 38.30 -0.27 25.79
N GLY A 542 38.13 -1.53 26.19
CA GLY A 542 37.89 -1.91 27.58
C GLY A 542 36.46 -1.57 28.05
N SER A 543 36.31 -1.28 29.34
CA SER A 543 35.02 -0.95 29.97
C SER A 543 34.75 0.55 29.90
N ILE A 544 33.55 0.93 29.46
CA ILE A 544 33.17 2.35 29.32
C ILE A 544 33.04 3.05 30.69
N LYS A 545 32.83 2.31 31.78
CA LYS A 545 32.74 2.85 33.15
C LYS A 545 34.02 3.58 33.60
N GLY A 546 35.17 3.26 33.02
CA GLY A 546 36.45 3.90 33.36
C GLY A 546 36.63 5.29 32.74
N VAL A 547 35.76 5.67 31.81
CA VAL A 547 35.93 6.88 30.97
C VAL A 547 34.67 7.75 30.86
N VAL A 548 33.48 7.19 31.11
CA VAL A 548 32.21 7.91 31.08
C VAL A 548 31.45 7.65 32.38
N THR A 549 30.95 8.72 33.00
CA THR A 549 30.05 8.67 34.15
C THR A 549 28.97 9.72 33.99
N TRP A 550 27.76 9.42 34.42
CA TRP A 550 26.70 10.40 34.64
C TRP A 550 26.36 10.46 36.12
#